data_AF-R7H821-F1
#
_entry.id   AF-R7H821-F1
#
_cell.length_a   1.000
_cell.length_b   1.000
_cell.length_c   1.000
_cell.angle_alpha   90.00
_cell.angle_beta   90.00
_cell.angle_gamma   90.00
#
_symmetry.space_group_name_H-M   'P 1'
#
loop_
_entity.id
_entity.type
_entity.pdbx_description
1 polymer ?
#
loop_
_entity_poly.entity_id
_entity_poly.type
_entity_poly.pdbx_seq_one_letter_code
_entity_poly.pdbx_strand_id
1 'polypeptide(L)'
;MDQAENLRKIMQQKEEQAKEAARVIAVTSGKGGVGKSSVSVNLAIQFARMGKSVVILDADFGLANVEVMFGVIPKYNLSDLLYNGRELKEIICEGPEGIQFISGGSGIANLANFDKEQVKRLINKMTELEKIADIVIIDTGAGINPSVMEFLISSPETILVTTPEPTSVTDSYALLKALSMTEGFQGKNTTVKMIANRVSDAGEGKNLYEKLSMVVSKFLNINIEFLGVIPQDSYITKAIMKQKPVSIMYPNAAASKQFEAIAKKLSGTQQDVSDSRRGIRGYFKNFFAKKNV
;
A
#
# COMPACT_ATOMS: atom_id res chain seq x y z
N MET A 1 22.18 8.66 38.58
CA MET A 1 21.89 7.84 37.38
C MET A 1 22.74 6.58 37.50
N ASP A 2 22.08 5.44 37.63
CA ASP A 2 22.70 4.12 37.78
C ASP A 2 23.30 3.65 36.43
N GLN A 3 24.45 2.98 36.46
CA GLN A 3 25.09 2.41 35.26
C GLN A 3 24.14 1.49 34.48
N ALA A 4 23.25 0.78 35.18
CA ALA A 4 22.21 -0.05 34.58
C ALA A 4 21.19 0.76 33.75
N GLU A 5 20.88 1.98 34.16
CA GLU A 5 19.92 2.87 33.47
C GLU A 5 20.53 3.42 32.17
N ASN A 6 21.81 3.78 32.20
CA ASN A 6 22.55 4.18 31.00
C ASN A 6 22.69 3.03 30.01
N LEU A 7 22.92 1.81 30.49
CA LEU A 7 23.00 0.63 29.61
C LEU A 7 21.67 0.36 28.91
N ARG A 8 20.53 0.48 29.63
CA ARG A 8 19.18 0.35 29.05
C ARG A 8 18.89 1.42 28.01
N LYS A 9 19.28 2.67 28.25
CA LYS A 9 19.15 3.76 27.26
C LYS A 9 19.99 3.49 26.00
N ILE A 10 21.22 3.01 26.16
CA ILE A 10 22.09 2.65 25.04
C ILE A 10 21.53 1.45 24.27
N MET A 11 20.97 0.45 24.96
CA MET A 11 20.33 -0.71 24.34
C MET A 11 19.03 -0.31 23.60
N GLN A 12 18.17 0.50 24.20
CA GLN A 12 16.97 1.04 23.54
C GLN A 12 17.33 1.91 22.34
N GLN A 13 18.34 2.77 22.44
CA GLN A 13 18.82 3.57 21.30
C GLN A 13 19.42 2.70 20.20
N LYS A 14 20.12 1.61 20.55
CA LYS A 14 20.62 0.63 19.57
C LYS A 14 19.48 -0.17 18.94
N GLU A 15 18.45 -0.56 19.68
CA GLU A 15 17.26 -1.24 19.15
C GLU A 15 16.44 -0.29 18.25
N GLU A 16 16.28 0.98 18.62
CA GLU A 16 15.65 2.01 17.79
C GLU A 16 16.46 2.33 16.53
N GLN A 17 17.79 2.25 16.58
CA GLN A 17 18.67 2.40 15.41
C GLN A 17 18.76 1.11 14.56
N ALA A 18 18.54 -0.06 15.16
CA ALA A 18 18.60 -1.36 14.49
C ALA A 18 17.26 -1.79 13.88
N LYS A 19 16.13 -1.17 14.27
CA LYS A 19 14.84 -1.43 13.62
C LYS A 19 14.90 -0.91 12.20
N GLU A 20 15.09 -1.83 11.25
CA GLU A 20 15.10 -1.53 9.82
C GLU A 20 13.83 -0.76 9.45
N ALA A 21 13.95 0.28 8.63
CA ALA A 21 12.81 1.08 8.21
C ALA A 21 11.72 0.18 7.62
N ALA A 22 10.47 0.41 8.04
CA ALA A 22 9.33 -0.34 7.57
C ALA A 22 9.25 -0.30 6.03
N ARG A 23 8.84 -1.43 5.45
CA ARG A 23 8.61 -1.49 4.02
C ARG A 23 7.26 -0.88 3.70
N VAL A 24 7.26 0.18 2.91
CA VAL A 24 6.04 0.91 2.54
C VAL A 24 5.64 0.58 1.12
N ILE A 25 4.42 0.08 0.95
CA ILE A 25 3.87 -0.40 -0.31
C ILE A 25 2.55 0.32 -0.57
N ALA A 26 2.52 1.19 -1.58
CA ALA A 26 1.27 1.74 -2.09
C ALA A 26 0.63 0.74 -3.05
N VAL A 27 -0.63 0.39 -2.83
CA VAL A 27 -1.43 -0.40 -3.76
C VAL A 27 -2.37 0.57 -4.47
N THR A 28 -2.35 0.58 -5.80
CA THR A 28 -3.05 1.58 -6.62
C THR A 28 -3.68 0.99 -7.89
N SER A 29 -4.56 1.76 -8.53
CA SER A 29 -5.19 1.39 -9.80
C SER A 29 -5.66 2.62 -10.57
N GLY A 30 -5.60 2.55 -11.90
CA GLY A 30 -6.15 3.61 -12.76
C GLY A 30 -7.68 3.69 -12.71
N LYS A 31 -8.34 2.54 -12.50
CA LYS A 31 -9.81 2.40 -12.49
C LYS A 31 -10.32 1.92 -11.13
N GLY A 32 -11.55 2.29 -10.79
CA GLY A 32 -12.30 1.71 -9.67
C GLY A 32 -12.72 0.26 -9.95
N GLY A 33 -12.95 -0.53 -8.90
CA GLY A 33 -13.52 -1.89 -9.05
C GLY A 33 -12.57 -2.98 -9.56
N VAL A 34 -11.27 -2.68 -9.75
CA VAL A 34 -10.26 -3.67 -10.20
C VAL A 34 -9.79 -4.62 -9.09
N GLY A 35 -10.27 -4.46 -7.85
CA GLY A 35 -9.93 -5.35 -6.71
C GLY A 35 -8.75 -4.90 -5.85
N LYS A 36 -8.38 -3.62 -5.89
CA LYS A 36 -7.28 -3.02 -5.15
C LYS A 36 -7.31 -3.28 -3.63
N SER A 37 -8.39 -2.91 -2.95
CA SER A 37 -8.55 -3.18 -1.51
C SER A 37 -8.51 -4.67 -1.18
N SER A 38 -9.03 -5.52 -2.08
CA SER A 38 -8.90 -6.97 -1.93
C SER A 38 -7.45 -7.45 -2.01
N VAL A 39 -6.64 -6.88 -2.90
CA VAL A 39 -5.19 -7.14 -2.94
C VAL A 39 -4.55 -6.67 -1.63
N SER A 40 -4.82 -5.44 -1.20
CA SER A 40 -4.27 -4.84 0.03
C SER A 40 -4.51 -5.71 1.26
N VAL A 41 -5.78 -6.07 1.54
CA VAL A 41 -6.13 -6.86 2.73
C VAL A 41 -5.61 -8.29 2.67
N ASN A 42 -5.60 -8.93 1.49
CA ASN A 42 -5.14 -10.31 1.40
C ASN A 42 -3.62 -10.40 1.44
N LEU A 43 -2.88 -9.46 0.85
CA LEU A 43 -1.42 -9.41 1.04
C LEU A 43 -1.06 -9.16 2.51
N ALA A 44 -1.80 -8.29 3.21
CA ALA A 44 -1.61 -8.06 4.64
C ALA A 44 -1.75 -9.36 5.46
N ILE A 45 -2.77 -10.17 5.18
CA ILE A 45 -2.96 -11.50 5.79
C ILE A 45 -1.75 -12.39 5.55
N GLN A 46 -1.25 -12.46 4.32
CA GLN A 46 -0.12 -13.32 4.02
C GLN A 46 1.17 -12.84 4.69
N PHE A 47 1.39 -11.53 4.77
CA PHE A 47 2.52 -10.96 5.52
C PHE A 47 2.42 -11.21 7.02
N ALA A 48 1.23 -11.06 7.61
CA ALA A 48 1.00 -11.37 9.02
C ALA A 48 1.31 -12.85 9.33
N ARG A 49 0.86 -13.76 8.47
CA ARG A 49 1.18 -15.21 8.57
C ARG A 49 2.66 -15.52 8.39
N MET A 50 3.42 -14.66 7.70
CA MET A 50 4.88 -14.73 7.62
C MET A 50 5.57 -14.12 8.84
N GLY A 51 4.83 -13.78 9.90
CA GLY A 51 5.35 -13.22 11.15
C GLY A 51 5.72 -11.74 11.06
N LYS A 52 5.23 -11.00 10.05
CA LYS A 52 5.43 -9.56 9.94
C LYS A 52 4.34 -8.81 10.68
N SER A 53 4.72 -7.74 11.39
CA SER A 53 3.77 -6.75 11.86
C SER A 53 3.32 -5.87 10.70
N VAL A 54 2.01 -5.78 10.46
CA VAL A 54 1.44 -5.11 9.28
C VAL A 54 0.44 -4.05 9.70
N VAL A 55 0.56 -2.86 9.11
CA VAL A 55 -0.46 -1.81 9.19
C VAL A 55 -0.99 -1.49 7.79
N ILE A 56 -2.31 -1.39 7.64
CA ILE A 56 -2.96 -0.89 6.42
C ILE A 56 -3.48 0.54 6.67
N LEU A 57 -3.10 1.49 5.82
CA LEU A 57 -3.75 2.79 5.71
C LEU A 57 -4.75 2.73 4.56
N ASP A 58 -6.05 2.85 4.86
CA ASP A 58 -7.08 3.05 3.86
C ASP A 58 -7.08 4.54 3.45
N ALA A 59 -6.53 4.80 2.26
CA ALA A 59 -6.40 6.11 1.67
C ALA A 59 -7.40 6.34 0.51
N ASP A 60 -8.46 5.52 0.42
CA ASP A 60 -9.62 5.78 -0.44
C ASP A 60 -10.63 6.67 0.31
N PHE A 61 -10.26 7.93 0.45
CA PHE A 61 -10.99 8.88 1.30
C PHE A 61 -12.44 9.07 0.83
N GLY A 62 -13.39 8.80 1.73
CA GLY A 62 -14.82 8.90 1.46
C GLY A 62 -15.49 7.55 1.15
N LEU A 63 -14.73 6.50 0.83
CA LEU A 63 -15.23 5.16 0.53
C LEU A 63 -14.36 4.07 1.17
N ALA A 64 -14.24 4.11 2.51
CA ALA A 64 -13.45 3.14 3.26
C ALA A 64 -13.93 1.69 3.02
N ASN A 65 -13.03 0.85 2.51
CA ASN A 65 -13.33 -0.54 2.14
C ASN A 65 -12.67 -1.54 3.08
N VAL A 66 -11.53 -1.19 3.68
CA VAL A 66 -10.75 -2.12 4.51
C VAL A 66 -11.56 -2.59 5.73
N GLU A 67 -12.23 -1.67 6.42
CA GLU A 67 -13.06 -1.98 7.58
C GLU A 67 -14.23 -2.91 7.25
N VAL A 68 -14.87 -2.70 6.10
CA VAL A 68 -15.96 -3.53 5.59
C VAL A 68 -15.46 -4.93 5.25
N MET A 69 -14.29 -5.03 4.62
CA MET A 69 -13.68 -6.32 4.26
C MET A 69 -13.19 -7.12 5.47
N PHE A 70 -12.89 -6.44 6.59
CA PHE A 70 -12.58 -7.09 7.86
C PHE A 70 -13.80 -7.33 8.76
N GLY A 71 -14.94 -6.72 8.46
CA GLY A 71 -16.13 -6.79 9.32
C GLY A 71 -15.93 -6.07 10.65
N VAL A 72 -15.11 -5.01 10.66
CA VAL A 72 -14.79 -4.21 11.85
C VAL A 72 -15.45 -2.84 11.72
N ILE A 73 -15.96 -2.30 12.82
CA ILE A 73 -16.50 -0.95 12.90
C ILE A 73 -15.49 -0.09 13.68
N PRO A 74 -14.75 0.82 13.01
CA PRO A 74 -13.80 1.70 13.68
C PRO A 74 -14.51 2.66 14.63
N LYS A 75 -13.93 2.87 15.81
CA LYS A 75 -14.38 3.91 16.74
C LYS A 75 -14.04 5.31 16.25
N TYR A 76 -12.86 5.44 15.65
CA TYR A 76 -12.34 6.67 15.08
C TYR A 76 -11.75 6.38 13.70
N ASN A 77 -11.67 7.40 12.87
CA ASN A 77 -11.09 7.30 11.53
C ASN A 77 -10.15 8.49 11.28
N LEU A 78 -9.68 8.61 10.04
CA LEU A 78 -8.73 9.65 9.68
C LEU A 78 -9.26 11.07 9.87
N SER A 79 -10.57 11.31 9.77
CA SER A 79 -11.14 12.63 10.06
C SER A 79 -10.90 13.04 11.52
N ASP A 80 -10.91 12.10 12.45
CA ASP A 80 -10.68 12.41 13.86
C ASP A 80 -9.24 12.86 14.15
N LEU A 81 -8.27 12.27 13.45
CA LEU A 81 -6.84 12.66 13.54
C LEU A 81 -6.58 14.04 12.95
N LEU A 82 -7.38 14.45 11.96
CA LEU A 82 -7.16 15.67 11.20
C LEU A 82 -7.96 16.86 11.72
N TYR A 83 -9.18 16.61 12.20
CA TYR A 83 -10.12 17.66 12.59
C TYR A 83 -10.51 17.62 14.07
N ASN A 84 -10.46 16.46 14.72
CA ASN A 84 -10.95 16.29 16.09
C ASN A 84 -9.83 16.13 17.13
N GLY A 85 -8.57 16.38 16.73
CA GLY A 85 -7.42 16.41 17.63
C GLY A 85 -7.00 15.05 18.20
N ARG A 86 -7.46 13.93 17.62
CA ARG A 86 -6.98 12.60 18.02
C ARG A 86 -5.53 12.37 17.61
N GLU A 87 -4.83 11.54 18.38
CA GLU A 87 -3.51 11.04 18.04
C GLU A 87 -3.58 9.82 17.12
N LEU A 88 -2.50 9.54 16.39
CA LEU A 88 -2.45 8.42 15.43
C LEU A 88 -2.75 7.07 16.11
N LYS A 89 -2.18 6.85 17.29
CA LYS A 89 -2.40 5.63 18.08
C LYS A 89 -3.85 5.39 18.48
N GLU A 90 -4.66 6.44 18.58
CA GLU A 90 -6.07 6.34 18.98
C GLU A 90 -6.97 5.89 17.83
N ILE A 91 -6.53 6.11 16.58
CA ILE A 91 -7.33 5.78 15.38
C ILE A 91 -6.92 4.45 14.73
N ILE A 92 -5.88 3.80 15.25
CA ILE A 92 -5.48 2.45 14.81
C ILE A 92 -6.51 1.45 15.33
N CYS A 93 -7.07 0.68 14.40
CA CYS A 93 -7.99 -0.41 14.67
C CYS A 93 -7.28 -1.75 14.52
N GLU A 94 -7.74 -2.75 15.26
CA GLU A 94 -7.26 -4.13 15.13
C GLU A 94 -8.19 -4.88 14.17
N GLY A 95 -7.58 -5.47 13.15
CA GLY A 95 -8.18 -6.39 12.20
C GLY A 95 -7.82 -7.84 12.50
N PRO A 96 -8.16 -8.76 11.60
CA PRO A 96 -7.88 -10.17 11.79
C PRO A 96 -6.37 -10.46 11.80
N GLU A 97 -5.99 -11.53 12.51
CA GLU A 97 -4.59 -12.02 12.60
C GLU A 97 -3.59 -10.95 13.09
N GLY A 98 -4.04 -10.01 13.93
CA GLY A 98 -3.21 -8.95 14.51
C GLY A 98 -2.82 -7.84 13.53
N ILE A 99 -3.41 -7.81 12.33
CA ILE A 99 -3.22 -6.73 11.37
C ILE A 99 -3.83 -5.46 11.94
N GLN A 100 -3.08 -4.38 11.94
CA GLN A 100 -3.58 -3.08 12.29
C GLN A 100 -4.06 -2.34 11.05
N PHE A 101 -5.06 -1.47 11.19
CA PHE A 101 -5.48 -0.63 10.09
C PHE A 101 -5.99 0.73 10.55
N ILE A 102 -5.91 1.71 9.65
CA ILE A 102 -6.46 3.05 9.82
C ILE A 102 -7.54 3.23 8.76
N SER A 103 -8.75 3.53 9.21
CA SER A 103 -9.88 3.82 8.33
C SER A 103 -9.76 5.19 7.70
N GLY A 104 -9.97 5.25 6.38
CA GLY A 104 -10.06 6.50 5.62
C GLY A 104 -11.35 7.29 5.85
N GLY A 105 -12.34 6.71 6.54
CA GLY A 105 -13.66 7.30 6.77
C GLY A 105 -14.59 7.22 5.55
N SER A 106 -15.84 6.80 5.75
CA SER A 106 -16.87 6.72 4.69
C SER A 106 -17.85 7.90 4.73
N GLY A 107 -18.21 8.46 3.57
CA GLY A 107 -19.31 9.43 3.46
C GLY A 107 -19.01 10.84 3.98
N ILE A 108 -17.74 11.15 4.27
CA ILE A 108 -17.32 12.45 4.77
C ILE A 108 -16.77 13.25 3.58
N ALA A 109 -17.59 14.15 3.03
CA ALA A 109 -17.24 14.95 1.83
C ALA A 109 -15.91 15.72 1.98
N ASN A 110 -15.60 16.18 3.19
CA ASN A 110 -14.36 16.92 3.47
C ASN A 110 -13.09 16.05 3.35
N LEU A 111 -13.19 14.72 3.48
CA LEU A 111 -12.05 13.81 3.30
C LEU A 111 -11.77 13.52 1.81
N ALA A 112 -12.80 13.59 0.95
CA ALA A 112 -12.64 13.30 -0.48
C ALA A 112 -11.78 14.35 -1.22
N ASN A 113 -11.62 15.54 -0.65
CA ASN A 113 -10.92 16.68 -1.24
C ASN A 113 -9.75 17.17 -0.37
N PHE A 114 -8.85 16.28 0.01
CA PHE A 114 -7.62 16.71 0.67
C PHE A 114 -6.75 17.58 -0.24
N ASP A 115 -6.29 18.71 0.29
CA ASP A 115 -5.24 19.48 -0.35
C ASP A 115 -3.85 18.82 -0.16
N LYS A 116 -2.87 19.28 -0.94
CA LYS A 116 -1.50 18.75 -0.93
C LYS A 116 -0.83 18.89 0.45
N GLU A 117 -1.16 19.91 1.23
CA GLU A 117 -0.56 20.11 2.55
C GLU A 117 -1.12 19.15 3.60
N GLN A 118 -2.43 18.90 3.55
CA GLN A 118 -3.10 17.94 4.41
C GLN A 118 -2.56 16.52 4.16
N VAL A 119 -2.40 16.12 2.90
CA VAL A 119 -1.78 14.81 2.57
C VAL A 119 -0.33 14.75 3.05
N LYS A 120 0.45 15.82 2.91
CA LYS A 120 1.83 15.85 3.45
C LYS A 120 1.88 15.76 4.97
N ARG A 121 1.01 16.47 5.68
CA ARG A 121 0.90 16.38 7.14
C ARG A 121 0.52 14.97 7.57
N LEU A 122 -0.42 14.36 6.86
CA LEU A 122 -0.82 12.99 7.06
C LEU A 122 0.36 12.05 6.88
N ILE A 123 1.07 12.12 5.75
CA ILE A 123 2.21 11.21 5.50
C ILE A 123 3.33 11.42 6.52
N ASN A 124 3.58 12.66 6.96
CA ASN A 124 4.52 12.93 8.05
C ASN A 124 4.10 12.23 9.35
N LYS A 125 2.80 12.28 9.73
CA LYS A 125 2.29 11.52 10.88
C LYS A 125 2.45 10.00 10.65
N MET A 126 2.27 9.52 9.43
CA MET A 126 2.42 8.09 9.09
C MET A 126 3.85 7.57 9.22
N THR A 127 4.87 8.43 9.34
CA THR A 127 6.23 7.98 9.71
C THR A 127 6.28 7.30 11.08
N GLU A 128 5.30 7.56 11.96
CA GLU A 128 5.16 6.86 13.23
C GLU A 128 4.75 5.40 13.05
N LEU A 129 4.04 5.07 11.97
CA LEU A 129 3.68 3.68 11.65
C LEU A 129 4.91 2.82 11.38
N GLU A 130 5.98 3.42 10.84
CA GLU A 130 7.23 2.71 10.56
C GLU A 130 7.91 2.20 11.83
N LYS A 131 7.57 2.79 12.98
CA LYS A 131 8.13 2.37 14.28
C LYS A 131 7.41 1.17 14.86
N ILE A 132 6.19 0.88 14.42
CA ILE A 132 5.34 -0.17 15.01
C ILE A 132 5.08 -1.34 14.06
N ALA A 133 5.33 -1.18 12.76
CA ALA A 133 5.11 -2.20 11.75
C ALA A 133 6.37 -2.49 10.93
N ASP A 134 6.53 -3.74 10.50
CA ASP A 134 7.53 -4.13 9.51
C ASP A 134 7.08 -3.77 8.08
N ILE A 135 5.76 -3.77 7.86
CA ILE A 135 5.13 -3.49 6.56
C ILE A 135 3.98 -2.50 6.74
N VAL A 136 4.01 -1.43 5.95
CA VAL A 136 2.91 -0.47 5.82
C VAL A 136 2.33 -0.58 4.42
N ILE A 137 1.05 -0.94 4.32
CA ILE A 137 0.31 -1.00 3.06
C ILE A 137 -0.58 0.24 2.97
N ILE A 138 -0.46 1.01 1.88
CA ILE A 138 -1.33 2.16 1.62
C ILE A 138 -2.30 1.75 0.51
N ASP A 139 -3.57 1.55 0.86
CA ASP A 139 -4.63 1.25 -0.11
C ASP A 139 -5.19 2.57 -0.66
N THR A 140 -4.77 2.99 -1.86
CA THR A 140 -5.11 4.33 -2.36
C THR A 140 -6.56 4.43 -2.82
N GLY A 141 -7.02 5.63 -3.19
CA GLY A 141 -8.17 5.78 -4.09
C GLY A 141 -7.89 5.23 -5.50
N ALA A 142 -8.89 5.31 -6.38
CA ALA A 142 -8.73 5.03 -7.81
C ALA A 142 -8.42 6.28 -8.62
N GLY A 143 -7.77 6.10 -9.78
CA GLY A 143 -7.55 7.16 -10.75
C GLY A 143 -6.43 8.11 -10.38
N ILE A 144 -6.46 9.31 -10.97
CA ILE A 144 -5.33 10.26 -10.99
C ILE A 144 -5.50 11.45 -10.05
N ASN A 145 -6.28 11.30 -8.97
CA ASN A 145 -6.47 12.37 -8.00
C ASN A 145 -5.11 12.81 -7.40
N PRO A 146 -4.87 14.12 -7.21
CA PRO A 146 -3.66 14.63 -6.54
C PRO A 146 -3.29 13.90 -5.24
N SER A 147 -4.28 13.50 -4.42
CA SER A 147 -4.02 12.75 -3.18
C SER A 147 -3.39 11.39 -3.46
N VAL A 148 -3.87 10.66 -4.47
CA VAL A 148 -3.29 9.39 -4.92
C VAL A 148 -1.85 9.61 -5.37
N MET A 149 -1.59 10.63 -6.20
CA MET A 149 -0.24 10.91 -6.70
C MET A 149 0.76 11.22 -5.59
N GLU A 150 0.35 11.97 -4.57
CA GLU A 150 1.22 12.29 -3.43
C GLU A 150 1.57 11.01 -2.64
N PHE A 151 0.63 10.08 -2.44
CA PHE A 151 0.93 8.78 -1.83
C PHE A 151 1.89 7.93 -2.67
N LEU A 152 1.71 7.93 -4.01
CA LEU A 152 2.58 7.18 -4.92
C LEU A 152 4.01 7.70 -4.92
N ILE A 153 4.21 9.02 -4.99
CA ILE A 153 5.55 9.63 -4.92
C ILE A 153 6.22 9.39 -3.57
N SER A 154 5.41 9.31 -2.53
CA SER A 154 5.85 9.12 -1.15
C SER A 154 6.15 7.66 -0.80
N SER A 155 5.85 6.73 -1.70
CA SER A 155 6.02 5.29 -1.48
C SER A 155 7.20 4.75 -2.32
N PRO A 156 8.20 4.11 -1.70
CA PRO A 156 9.32 3.50 -2.43
C PRO A 156 8.88 2.44 -3.44
N GLU A 157 7.79 1.74 -3.10
CA GLU A 157 7.23 0.63 -3.86
C GLU A 157 5.76 0.89 -4.14
N THR A 158 5.39 0.72 -5.40
CA THR A 158 4.00 0.83 -5.86
C THR A 158 3.58 -0.48 -6.50
N ILE A 159 2.46 -1.06 -6.05
CA ILE A 159 1.77 -2.17 -6.68
C ILE A 159 0.60 -1.61 -7.50
N LEU A 160 0.74 -1.64 -8.82
CA LEU A 160 -0.32 -1.38 -9.78
C LEU A 160 -1.19 -2.62 -9.97
N VAL A 161 -2.47 -2.52 -9.60
CA VAL A 161 -3.48 -3.54 -9.86
C VAL A 161 -4.25 -3.18 -11.13
N THR A 162 -4.35 -4.12 -12.06
CA THR A 162 -5.09 -3.93 -13.31
C THR A 162 -5.72 -5.24 -13.78
N THR A 163 -6.76 -5.17 -14.61
CA THR A 163 -7.47 -6.34 -15.15
C THR A 163 -7.29 -6.43 -16.67
N PRO A 164 -7.61 -7.59 -17.30
CA PRO A 164 -7.62 -7.72 -18.77
C PRO A 164 -8.63 -6.82 -19.50
N GLU A 165 -9.53 -6.15 -18.79
CA GLU A 165 -10.47 -5.22 -19.41
C GLU A 165 -9.74 -4.06 -20.10
N PRO A 166 -10.00 -3.77 -21.39
CA PRO A 166 -9.31 -2.71 -22.12
C PRO A 166 -9.31 -1.34 -21.43
N THR A 167 -10.44 -0.99 -20.78
CA THR A 167 -10.53 0.25 -20.00
C THR A 167 -9.58 0.28 -18.80
N SER A 168 -9.40 -0.86 -18.11
CA SER A 168 -8.47 -0.94 -16.98
C SER A 168 -7.02 -0.74 -17.44
N VAL A 169 -6.66 -1.26 -18.61
CA VAL A 169 -5.32 -1.10 -19.19
C VAL A 169 -5.04 0.36 -19.54
N THR A 170 -6.00 1.02 -20.21
CA THR A 170 -5.90 2.44 -20.56
C THR A 170 -5.77 3.32 -19.33
N ASP A 171 -6.59 3.08 -18.31
CA ASP A 171 -6.54 3.86 -17.07
C ASP A 171 -5.24 3.60 -16.28
N SER A 172 -4.74 2.36 -16.28
CA SER A 172 -3.42 2.03 -15.71
C SER A 172 -2.29 2.80 -16.40
N TYR A 173 -2.31 2.89 -17.73
CA TYR A 173 -1.33 3.71 -18.46
C TYR A 173 -1.48 5.20 -18.13
N ALA A 174 -2.71 5.71 -18.09
CA ALA A 174 -2.97 7.11 -17.75
C ALA A 174 -2.49 7.47 -16.33
N LEU A 175 -2.68 6.55 -15.36
CA LEU A 175 -2.15 6.69 -14.00
C LEU A 175 -0.63 6.81 -14.00
N LEU A 176 0.07 5.89 -14.66
CA LEU A 176 1.53 5.93 -14.73
C LEU A 176 2.05 7.16 -15.49
N LYS A 177 1.33 7.60 -16.51
CA LYS A 177 1.64 8.85 -17.23
C LYS A 177 1.49 10.06 -16.31
N ALA A 178 0.40 10.17 -15.57
CA ALA A 178 0.20 11.23 -14.58
C ALA A 178 1.28 11.20 -13.49
N LEU A 179 1.62 10.01 -12.97
CA LEU A 179 2.70 9.83 -12.01
C LEU A 179 4.04 10.32 -12.57
N SER A 180 4.36 9.97 -13.83
CA SER A 180 5.60 10.41 -14.50
C SER A 180 5.71 11.93 -14.65
N MET A 181 4.56 12.63 -14.69
CA MET A 181 4.47 14.08 -14.81
C MET A 181 4.34 14.80 -13.47
N THR A 182 4.19 14.07 -12.36
CA THR A 182 3.96 14.68 -11.06
C THR A 182 5.29 15.15 -10.45
N GLU A 183 5.30 16.38 -9.97
CA GLU A 183 6.47 17.01 -9.35
C GLU A 183 7.03 16.16 -8.20
N GLY A 184 8.33 15.86 -8.25
CA GLY A 184 9.01 15.04 -7.24
C GLY A 184 9.11 13.55 -7.58
N PHE A 185 8.41 13.08 -8.62
CA PHE A 185 8.58 11.72 -9.12
C PHE A 185 9.99 11.50 -9.68
N GLN A 186 10.62 10.41 -9.25
CA GLN A 186 11.94 10.00 -9.72
C GLN A 186 11.83 8.58 -10.28
N GLY A 187 11.68 8.47 -11.59
CA GLY A 187 11.45 7.19 -12.28
C GLY A 187 12.54 6.14 -12.04
N LYS A 188 13.78 6.54 -11.73
CA LYS A 188 14.87 5.62 -11.38
C LYS A 188 14.78 5.04 -9.98
N ASN A 189 14.04 5.69 -9.09
CA ASN A 189 13.99 5.34 -7.67
C ASN A 189 12.67 4.65 -7.30
N THR A 190 11.60 4.87 -8.06
CA THR A 190 10.28 4.28 -7.77
C THR A 190 10.13 2.94 -8.50
N THR A 191 9.96 1.86 -7.73
CA THR A 191 9.71 0.54 -8.32
C THR A 191 8.20 0.36 -8.50
N VAL A 192 7.75 0.31 -9.76
CA VAL A 192 6.37 -0.04 -10.08
C VAL A 192 6.31 -1.54 -10.32
N LYS A 193 5.45 -2.20 -9.56
CA LYS A 193 5.18 -3.63 -9.63
C LYS A 193 3.75 -3.84 -10.07
N MET A 194 3.48 -4.86 -10.88
CA MET A 194 2.16 -5.08 -11.45
C MET A 194 1.57 -6.42 -11.02
N ILE A 195 0.31 -6.38 -10.59
CA ILE A 195 -0.54 -7.56 -10.40
C ILE A 195 -1.64 -7.53 -11.46
N ALA A 196 -1.71 -8.57 -12.28
CA ALA A 196 -2.84 -8.79 -13.18
C ALA A 196 -3.95 -9.52 -12.43
N ASN A 197 -5.04 -8.82 -12.11
CA ASN A 197 -6.17 -9.35 -11.37
C ASN A 197 -7.30 -9.79 -12.31
N ARG A 198 -8.14 -10.72 -11.84
CA ARG A 198 -9.30 -11.26 -12.58
C ARG A 198 -8.94 -11.88 -13.92
N VAL A 199 -7.79 -12.53 -13.99
CA VAL A 199 -7.38 -13.24 -15.21
C VAL A 199 -8.06 -14.60 -15.30
N SER A 200 -8.33 -15.05 -16.52
CA SER A 200 -8.78 -16.41 -16.83
C SER A 200 -7.67 -17.44 -16.61
N ASP A 201 -6.43 -17.08 -16.99
CA ASP A 201 -5.23 -17.89 -16.80
C ASP A 201 -3.95 -17.05 -16.67
N ALA A 202 -2.84 -17.71 -16.35
CA ALA A 202 -1.55 -17.05 -16.17
C ALA A 202 -0.98 -16.44 -17.46
N GLY A 203 -1.30 -17.01 -18.62
CA GLY A 203 -0.88 -16.51 -19.93
C GLY A 203 -1.55 -15.18 -20.27
N GLU A 204 -2.84 -15.04 -19.99
CA GLU A 204 -3.56 -13.77 -20.14
C GLU A 204 -2.92 -12.66 -19.30
N GLY A 205 -2.61 -12.94 -18.03
CA GLY A 205 -1.95 -11.98 -17.14
C GLY A 205 -0.55 -11.58 -17.61
N LYS A 206 0.23 -12.54 -18.11
CA LYS A 206 1.56 -12.28 -18.67
C LYS A 206 1.47 -11.41 -19.94
N ASN A 207 0.57 -11.74 -20.86
CA ASN A 207 0.32 -10.97 -22.08
C ASN A 207 -0.11 -9.53 -21.77
N LEU A 208 -0.96 -9.35 -20.76
CA LEU A 208 -1.39 -8.04 -20.28
C LEU A 208 -0.20 -7.21 -19.77
N TYR A 209 0.65 -7.81 -18.93
CA TYR A 209 1.87 -7.17 -18.46
C TYR A 209 2.81 -6.78 -19.59
N GLU A 210 3.10 -7.69 -20.53
CA GLU A 210 4.01 -7.43 -21.65
C GLU A 210 3.55 -6.24 -22.50
N LYS A 211 2.26 -6.18 -22.83
CA LYS A 211 1.67 -5.07 -23.59
C LYS A 211 1.78 -3.75 -22.83
N LEU A 212 1.39 -3.72 -21.56
CA LEU A 212 1.44 -2.49 -20.77
C LEU A 212 2.88 -2.02 -20.56
N SER A 213 3.78 -2.94 -20.18
CA SER A 213 5.19 -2.65 -19.97
C SER A 213 5.85 -2.10 -21.22
N MET A 214 5.56 -2.67 -22.40
CA MET A 214 6.12 -2.17 -23.67
C MET A 214 5.77 -0.70 -23.91
N VAL A 215 4.50 -0.32 -23.72
CA VAL A 215 4.03 1.05 -23.95
C VAL A 215 4.60 1.99 -22.88
N VAL A 216 4.59 1.57 -21.62
CA VAL A 216 5.09 2.38 -20.50
C VAL A 216 6.60 2.63 -20.62
N SER A 217 7.40 1.60 -20.90
CA SER A 217 8.84 1.77 -21.07
C SER A 217 9.18 2.63 -22.28
N LYS A 218 8.40 2.52 -23.38
CA LYS A 218 8.59 3.33 -24.59
C LYS A 218 8.32 4.82 -24.38
N PHE A 219 7.30 5.18 -23.59
CA PHE A 219 6.84 6.57 -23.52
C PHE A 219 7.09 7.27 -22.18
N LEU A 220 7.22 6.54 -21.07
CA LEU A 220 7.24 7.11 -19.72
C LEU A 220 8.58 6.92 -18.99
N ASN A 221 9.49 6.12 -19.53
CA ASN A 221 10.76 5.75 -18.89
C ASN A 221 10.57 5.20 -17.46
N ILE A 222 9.46 4.47 -17.25
CA ILE A 222 9.14 3.74 -16.03
C ILE A 222 9.36 2.26 -16.29
N ASN A 223 10.06 1.58 -15.38
CA ASN A 223 10.19 0.13 -15.39
C ASN A 223 9.07 -0.47 -14.56
N ILE A 224 8.34 -1.42 -15.15
CA ILE A 224 7.33 -2.21 -14.45
C ILE A 224 7.91 -3.60 -14.23
N GLU A 225 7.80 -4.11 -13.01
CA GLU A 225 8.10 -5.51 -12.69
C GLU A 225 6.79 -6.31 -12.56
N PHE A 226 6.73 -7.51 -13.14
CA PHE A 226 5.56 -8.37 -12.99
C PHE A 226 5.59 -9.15 -11.68
N LEU A 227 4.62 -8.96 -10.78
CA LEU A 227 4.52 -9.73 -9.54
C LEU A 227 3.82 -11.06 -9.69
N GLY A 228 2.79 -11.11 -10.53
CA GLY A 228 2.01 -12.32 -10.73
C GLY A 228 0.57 -12.02 -11.10
N VAL A 229 -0.26 -13.07 -10.99
CA VAL A 229 -1.66 -13.04 -11.38
C VAL A 229 -2.57 -13.40 -10.22
N ILE A 230 -3.76 -12.81 -10.18
CA ILE A 230 -4.87 -13.29 -9.35
C ILE A 230 -5.98 -13.75 -10.31
N PRO A 231 -6.38 -15.04 -10.29
CA PRO A 231 -7.40 -15.53 -11.18
C PRO A 231 -8.77 -14.94 -10.83
N GLN A 232 -9.67 -14.91 -11.82
CA GLN A 232 -11.08 -14.68 -11.57
C GLN A 232 -11.62 -15.80 -10.68
N ASP A 233 -11.94 -15.48 -9.44
CA ASP A 233 -12.34 -16.46 -8.43
C ASP A 233 -13.61 -16.01 -7.69
N SER A 234 -14.67 -16.82 -7.79
CA SER A 234 -15.96 -16.54 -7.13
C SER A 234 -15.85 -16.51 -5.60
N TYR A 235 -14.83 -17.15 -5.02
CA TYR A 235 -14.62 -17.13 -3.58
C TYR A 235 -14.24 -15.76 -3.05
N ILE A 236 -13.63 -14.88 -3.87
CA ILE A 236 -13.38 -13.49 -3.49
C ILE A 236 -14.69 -12.79 -3.18
N THR A 237 -15.66 -12.83 -4.11
CA THR A 237 -16.99 -12.22 -3.92
C THR A 237 -17.72 -12.83 -2.74
N LYS A 238 -17.71 -14.16 -2.62
CA LYS A 238 -18.34 -14.86 -1.48
C LYS A 238 -17.74 -14.44 -0.14
N ALA A 239 -16.42 -14.23 -0.07
CA ALA A 239 -15.74 -13.79 1.14
C ALA A 239 -16.08 -12.33 1.50
N ILE A 240 -16.10 -11.44 0.50
CA ILE A 240 -16.51 -10.04 0.67
C ILE A 240 -17.95 -9.95 1.22
N MET A 241 -18.89 -10.74 0.68
CA MET A 241 -20.27 -10.79 1.19
C MET A 241 -20.37 -11.30 2.64
N LYS A 242 -19.34 -11.97 3.14
CA LYS A 242 -19.22 -12.42 4.53
C LYS A 242 -18.34 -11.49 5.38
N GLN A 243 -17.94 -10.35 4.82
CA GLN A 243 -17.06 -9.36 5.47
C GLN A 243 -15.79 -10.00 6.03
N LYS A 244 -15.20 -10.91 5.24
CA LYS A 244 -13.94 -11.59 5.58
C LYS A 244 -13.01 -11.63 4.36
N PRO A 245 -11.69 -11.53 4.55
CA PRO A 245 -10.73 -11.76 3.47
C PRO A 245 -10.81 -13.20 2.93
N VAL A 246 -10.64 -13.38 1.61
CA VAL A 246 -10.65 -14.71 0.97
C VAL A 246 -9.53 -15.62 1.51
N SER A 247 -8.38 -15.05 1.86
CA SER A 247 -7.25 -15.78 2.45
C SER A 247 -7.55 -16.38 3.83
N ILE A 248 -8.53 -15.82 4.55
CA ILE A 248 -9.04 -16.38 5.81
C ILE A 248 -10.17 -17.37 5.53
N MET A 249 -11.19 -16.94 4.78
CA MET A 249 -12.42 -17.71 4.62
C MET A 249 -12.23 -18.96 3.76
N TYR A 250 -11.40 -18.86 2.72
CA TYR A 250 -11.14 -19.90 1.73
C TYR A 250 -9.62 -20.00 1.47
N PRO A 251 -8.81 -20.47 2.44
CA PRO A 251 -7.34 -20.47 2.32
C PRO A 251 -6.82 -21.32 1.15
N ASN A 252 -7.59 -22.33 0.72
CA ASN A 252 -7.24 -23.20 -0.41
C ASN A 252 -7.74 -22.71 -1.78
N ALA A 253 -8.47 -21.58 -1.83
CA ALA A 253 -8.95 -21.00 -3.08
C ALA A 253 -7.78 -20.60 -3.99
N ALA A 254 -8.02 -20.58 -5.31
CA ALA A 254 -6.98 -20.26 -6.28
C ALA A 254 -6.43 -18.84 -6.05
N ALA A 255 -7.30 -17.87 -5.76
CA ALA A 255 -6.90 -16.52 -5.39
C ALA A 255 -6.04 -16.46 -4.11
N SER A 256 -6.43 -17.19 -3.06
CA SER A 256 -5.68 -17.23 -1.78
C SER A 256 -4.25 -17.76 -1.97
N LYS A 257 -4.08 -18.82 -2.76
CA LYS A 257 -2.76 -19.37 -3.11
C LYS A 257 -1.91 -18.38 -3.89
N GLN A 258 -2.52 -17.60 -4.79
CA GLN A 258 -1.79 -16.57 -5.54
C GLN A 258 -1.41 -15.37 -4.67
N PHE A 259 -2.27 -14.94 -3.73
CA PHE A 259 -1.88 -13.93 -2.74
C PHE A 259 -0.69 -14.38 -1.91
N GLU A 260 -0.66 -15.64 -1.47
CA GLU A 260 0.47 -16.21 -0.74
C GLU A 260 1.74 -16.23 -1.60
N ALA A 261 1.65 -16.65 -2.86
CA ALA A 261 2.78 -16.68 -3.79
C ALA A 261 3.35 -15.28 -4.05
N ILE A 262 2.48 -14.28 -4.26
CA ILE A 262 2.89 -12.89 -4.45
C ILE A 262 3.54 -12.33 -3.18
N ALA A 263 2.96 -12.58 -2.00
CA ALA A 263 3.56 -12.15 -0.74
C ALA A 263 4.93 -12.81 -0.51
N LYS A 264 5.09 -14.10 -0.84
CA LYS A 264 6.38 -14.80 -0.78
C LYS A 264 7.40 -14.19 -1.72
N LYS A 265 7.01 -13.88 -2.96
CA LYS A 265 7.87 -13.19 -3.93
C LYS A 265 8.32 -11.83 -3.41
N LEU A 266 7.38 -11.05 -2.87
CA LEU A 266 7.68 -9.75 -2.27
C LEU A 266 8.65 -9.89 -1.10
N SER A 267 8.45 -10.85 -0.20
CA SER A 267 9.35 -11.12 0.93
C SER A 267 10.71 -11.67 0.49
N GLY A 268 10.79 -12.44 -0.60
CA GLY A 268 12.03 -12.97 -1.16
C GLY A 268 12.94 -11.89 -1.74
N THR A 269 12.37 -10.85 -2.35
CA THR A 269 13.13 -9.66 -2.80
C THR A 269 13.81 -8.91 -1.63
N GLN A 270 13.46 -9.21 -0.38
CA GLN A 270 14.01 -8.55 0.81
C GLN A 270 15.47 -8.97 1.12
N GLN A 271 15.92 -10.13 0.63
CA GLN A 271 17.31 -10.59 0.84
C GLN A 271 18.34 -9.89 -0.07
N ASP A 272 17.93 -9.40 -1.24
CA ASP A 272 18.84 -8.79 -2.23
C ASP A 272 19.01 -7.27 -2.08
N VAL A 273 18.24 -6.61 -1.20
CA VAL A 273 18.08 -5.14 -1.17
C VAL A 273 18.54 -4.53 0.17
N SER A 274 19.55 -5.13 0.82
CA SER A 274 20.10 -4.62 2.10
C SER A 274 20.65 -3.20 2.01
N ASP A 275 20.99 -2.70 0.82
CA ASP A 275 21.63 -1.38 0.64
C ASP A 275 20.67 -0.21 0.33
N SER A 276 19.34 -0.45 0.16
CA SER A 276 18.43 0.62 -0.30
C SER A 276 17.06 0.70 0.38
N ARG A 277 16.92 0.20 1.62
CA ARG A 277 15.71 0.44 2.43
C ARG A 277 15.60 1.92 2.84
N ARG A 278 14.95 2.71 2.00
CA ARG A 278 14.48 4.06 2.37
C ARG A 278 13.04 3.93 2.80
N GLY A 279 12.76 3.99 4.11
CA GLY A 279 11.39 4.23 4.60
C GLY A 279 10.85 5.58 4.13
N ILE A 280 9.59 5.86 4.43
CA ILE A 280 8.93 7.16 4.33
C ILE A 280 9.93 8.24 4.77
N ARG A 281 10.53 8.15 5.96
CA ARG A 281 11.48 9.19 6.43
C ARG A 281 12.70 9.41 5.52
N GLY A 282 13.25 8.35 4.92
CA GLY A 282 14.42 8.39 4.05
C GLY A 282 14.13 8.96 2.66
N TYR A 283 12.95 8.67 2.12
CA TYR A 283 12.44 9.31 0.90
C TYR A 283 12.11 10.79 1.14
N PHE A 284 11.53 11.11 2.29
CA PHE A 284 11.03 12.44 2.63
C PHE A 284 12.13 13.46 2.92
N LYS A 285 13.27 13.06 3.50
CA LYS A 285 14.44 13.95 3.66
C LYS A 285 14.88 14.58 2.33
N ASN A 286 14.85 13.81 1.23
CA ASN A 286 15.23 14.30 -0.09
C ASN A 286 14.17 15.21 -0.73
N PHE A 287 12.91 15.06 -0.35
CA PHE A 287 11.80 15.87 -0.85
C PHE A 287 11.75 17.26 -0.20
N PHE A 288 12.06 17.38 1.10
CA PHE A 288 12.09 18.66 1.81
C PHE A 288 13.45 19.38 1.75
N ALA A 289 14.58 18.67 1.64
CA ALA A 289 15.91 19.30 1.58
C ALA A 289 16.14 20.11 0.28
N LYS A 290 15.38 19.85 -0.79
CA LYS A 290 15.53 20.52 -2.09
C LYS A 290 14.70 21.79 -2.27
N LYS A 291 13.99 22.27 -1.23
CA LYS A 291 13.25 23.54 -1.26
C LYS A 291 13.99 24.75 -0.63
N ASN A 292 15.22 24.55 -0.15
CA ASN A 292 16.04 25.61 0.46
C ASN A 292 17.27 25.99 -0.40
N VAL A 293 17.21 25.83 -1.72
CA VAL A 293 18.20 26.38 -2.67
C VAL A 293 17.48 27.11 -3.78
#